data_AF-Q6TMV4-F1
#
_entry.id   AF-Q6TMV4-F1
#
_cell.length_a   1.000
_cell.length_b   1.000
_cell.length_c   1.000
_cell.angle_alpha   90.00
_cell.angle_beta   90.00
_cell.angle_gamma   90.00
#
_symmetry.space_group_name_H-M   'P 1'
#
loop_
_entity.id
_entity.type
_entity.pdbx_description
1 polymer ?
#
loop_
_entity_poly.entity_id
_entity_poly.type
_entity_poly.pdbx_seq_one_letter_code
_entity_poly.pdbx_strand_id
1 'polypeptide(L)' 'MEARVEARFGTSRAGAVDVALCTNASVDAIVPAHPDIDWVQLRAVEKGQRSPLTALEPEPAPA' A
#
# COMPACT_ATOMS: atom_id res chain seq x y z
N MET A 1 6.24 1.13 19.80
CA MET A 1 5.08 2.03 19.62
C MET A 1 5.44 2.94 18.45
N GLU A 2 5.26 2.46 17.22
CA GLU A 2 5.51 3.31 16.05
C GLU A 2 4.37 4.32 15.94
N ALA A 3 4.71 5.59 16.04
CA ALA A 3 3.77 6.68 15.80
C ALA A 3 3.38 6.62 14.31
N ARG A 4 2.15 6.20 14.03
CA ARG A 4 1.57 6.31 12.69
C ARG A 4 1.47 7.80 12.38
N VAL A 5 2.21 8.25 11.38
CA VAL A 5 2.14 9.64 10.94
C VAL A 5 0.87 9.78 10.11
N GLU A 6 -0.06 10.59 10.57
CA GLU A 6 -1.37 10.81 9.93
C GLU A 6 -1.41 12.24 9.36
N ALA A 7 -1.82 12.37 8.11
CA ALA A 7 -2.07 13.66 7.48
C ALA A 7 -3.55 14.00 7.58
N ARG A 8 -3.83 15.17 8.16
CA ARG A 8 -5.17 15.71 8.29
C ARG A 8 -5.53 16.54 7.06
N PHE A 9 -6.46 16.06 6.24
CA PHE A 9 -6.95 16.80 5.09
C PHE A 9 -8.30 17.47 5.39
N GLY A 10 -8.38 18.77 5.11
CA GLY A 10 -9.58 19.60 5.23
C GLY A 10 -9.57 20.60 6.40
N THR A 11 -10.14 21.78 6.17
CA THR A 11 -10.33 22.85 7.18
C THR A 11 -11.81 23.18 7.43
N SER A 12 -12.74 22.43 6.83
CA SER A 12 -14.17 22.77 6.80
C SER A 12 -15.03 21.93 7.73
N ARG A 13 -16.23 22.46 8.02
CA ARG A 13 -17.27 21.93 8.94
C ARG A 13 -17.67 20.47 8.67
N ALA A 14 -17.42 19.93 7.48
CA ALA A 14 -17.67 18.54 7.11
C ALA A 14 -16.74 17.51 7.80
N GLY A 15 -15.75 17.98 8.56
CA GLY A 15 -14.80 17.14 9.28
C GLY A 15 -13.48 17.02 8.52
N ALA A 16 -12.41 16.84 9.28
CA ALA A 16 -11.12 16.51 8.70
C ALA A 16 -10.96 15.00 8.65
N VAL A 17 -10.30 14.51 7.61
CA VAL A 17 -9.99 13.09 7.46
C VAL A 17 -8.53 12.88 7.82
N ASP A 18 -8.28 11.97 8.75
CA ASP A 18 -6.95 11.48 9.06
C ASP A 18 -6.60 10.36 8.08
N VAL A 19 -5.54 10.57 7.31
CA VAL A 19 -5.05 9.61 6.31
C VAL A 19 -3.68 9.14 6.75
N ALA A 20 -3.51 7.83 6.87
CA ALA A 20 -2.20 7.25 7.16
C ALA A 20 -1.20 7.63 6.06
N LEU A 21 -0.07 8.24 6.45
CA LEU A 21 1.00 8.53 5.52
C LEU A 21 1.82 7.26 5.28
N CYS A 22 1.91 6.87 4.03
CA CYS A 22 2.85 5.85 3.60
C CYS A 22 4.25 6.49 3.49
N THR A 23 5.18 6.06 4.34
CA THR A 23 6.58 6.51 4.27
C THR A 23 7.39 5.62 3.33
N ASN A 24 8.52 6.11 2.79
CA ASN A 24 9.42 5.28 1.99
C ASN A 24 9.86 4.02 2.75
N ALA A 25 10.14 4.15 4.06
CA ALA A 25 10.47 3.00 4.91
C ALA A 25 9.32 1.97 4.98
N SER A 26 8.06 2.43 4.99
CA SER A 26 6.89 1.54 4.93
C SER A 26 6.83 0.79 3.59
N VAL A 27 7.14 1.46 2.49
CA VAL A 27 7.18 0.85 1.14
C VAL A 27 8.33 -0.14 1.03
N ASP A 28 9.52 0.21 1.53
CA ASP A 28 10.70 -0.63 1.49
C ASP A 28 10.51 -1.91 2.32
N ALA A 29 9.70 -1.85 3.38
CA ALA A 29 9.34 -3.00 4.21
C ALA A 29 8.40 -4.01 3.53
N ILE A 30 7.67 -3.61 2.47
CA ILE A 30 6.74 -4.49 1.74
C ILE A 30 7.50 -5.59 1.00
N VAL A 31 8.64 -5.25 0.39
CA VAL A 31 9.44 -6.18 -0.42
C VAL A 31 9.88 -7.42 0.37
N PRO A 32 10.53 -7.29 1.55
CA PRO A 32 10.89 -8.45 2.36
C PRO A 32 9.70 -9.13 3.05
N ALA A 33 8.57 -8.44 3.26
CA ALA A 33 7.38 -9.02 3.89
C ALA A 33 6.62 -9.97 2.95
N HIS A 34 6.76 -9.80 1.64
CA HIS A 34 6.12 -10.65 0.62
C HIS A 34 7.18 -11.29 -0.30
N PRO A 35 7.93 -12.29 0.20
CA PRO A 35 8.92 -13.02 -0.59
C PRO A 35 8.28 -13.91 -1.66
N ASP A 36 6.97 -14.18 -1.55
CA ASP A 36 6.15 -14.91 -2.51
C ASP A 36 5.86 -14.10 -3.79
N ILE A 37 6.10 -12.79 -3.79
CA ILE A 37 5.89 -11.92 -4.94
C ILE A 37 7.22 -11.70 -5.69
N ASP A 38 7.24 -11.98 -6.99
CA ASP A 38 8.35 -11.56 -7.86
C ASP A 38 8.23 -10.06 -8.18
N TRP A 39 8.93 -9.26 -7.37
CA TRP A 39 8.98 -7.81 -7.50
C TRP A 39 9.67 -7.32 -8.78
N VAL A 40 10.59 -8.10 -9.34
CA VAL A 40 11.27 -7.74 -10.60
C VAL A 40 10.30 -7.91 -11.75
N GLN A 41 9.58 -9.03 -11.79
CA GLN A 41 8.52 -9.26 -12.77
C GLN A 41 7.44 -8.17 -12.67
N LEU A 42 7.00 -7.82 -11.46
CA LEU A 42 5.97 -6.80 -11.26
C LEU A 42 6.39 -5.42 -11.78
N ARG A 43 7.66 -5.02 -11.59
CA ARG A 43 8.19 -3.73 -12.09
C ARG A 43 8.31 -3.68 -13.61
N ALA A 44 8.39 -4.84 -14.27
CA ALA A 44 8.48 -4.94 -15.71
C ALA A 44 7.12 -4.93 -16.42
N VAL A 45 6.00 -5.00 -15.69
CA VAL A 45 4.66 -5.03 -16.28
C VAL A 45 4.36 -3.71 -16.99
N GLU A 46 4.06 -3.78 -18.28
CA GLU A 46 3.74 -2.61 -19.07
C GLU A 46 2.28 -2.18 -18.90
N LYS A 47 2.02 -0.90 -19.15
CA LYS A 47 0.66 -0.35 -19.10
C LYS A 47 -0.25 -1.09 -20.09
N GLY A 48 -1.38 -1.57 -19.59
CA GLY A 48 -2.37 -2.32 -20.39
C GLY A 48 -2.19 -3.84 -20.33
N GLN A 49 -1.10 -4.33 -19.73
CA GLN A 49 -0.95 -5.75 -19.42
C GLN A 49 -1.58 -6.08 -18.07
N ARG A 50 -2.04 -7.32 -17.93
CA ARG A 50 -2.64 -7.82 -16.69
C ARG A 50 -1.54 -8.06 -15.65
N SER A 51 -1.66 -7.44 -14.48
CA SER A 51 -0.69 -7.60 -13.40
C SER A 51 -0.69 -9.04 -12.84
N PRO A 52 0.49 -9.63 -12.58
CA PRO A 52 0.62 -10.96 -11.98
C PRO A 52 0.00 -11.03 -10.58
N LEU A 53 -0.16 -9.89 -9.88
CA LEU A 53 -0.87 -9.81 -8.60
C LEU A 53 -2.35 -10.21 -8.70
N THR A 54 -2.94 -10.20 -9.89
CA THR A 54 -4.35 -10.61 -10.09
C THR A 54 -4.57 -12.10 -9.81
N ALA A 55 -3.51 -12.91 -9.87
CA ALA A 55 -3.59 -14.33 -9.57
C ALA A 55 -3.50 -14.63 -8.07
N LEU A 56 -3.11 -13.64 -7.25
CA LEU A 56 -3.01 -13.78 -5.82
C LEU A 56 -4.40 -13.67 -5.18
N GLU A 57 -4.65 -14.50 -4.17
CA GLU A 57 -5.86 -14.37 -3.36
C GLU A 57 -5.77 -13.09 -2.51
N PRO A 58 -6.83 -12.26 -2.44
CA PRO A 58 -6.83 -11.11 -1.55
C PRO A 58 -6.68 -11.57 -0.11
N GLU A 59 -5.84 -10.88 0.66
CA GLU A 59 -5.79 -11.11 2.10
C GLU A 59 -7.19 -10.81 2.69
N PRO A 60 -7.75 -11.73 3.51
CA PRO A 60 -9.06 -11.52 4.11
C PRO A 60 -9.07 -10.21 4.89
N ALA A 61 -10.11 -9.41 4.67
CA ALA A 61 -10.26 -8.14 5.36
C ALA A 61 -10.27 -8.38 6.88
N PRO A 62 -9.56 -7.55 7.67
CA PRO A 62 -9.63 -7.64 9.12
C PRO A 62 -11.09 -7.44 9.58
N ALA A 63 -11.53 -8.28 10.51
CA ALA A 63 -12.89 -8.30 11.07
C ALA A 63 -13.18 -7.08 11.95
#